data_AF-A0A4S8KRU2-F1
#
_entry.id   AF-A0A4S8KRU2-F1
#
_cell.length_a   1.000
_cell.length_b   1.000
_cell.length_c   1.000
_cell.angle_alpha   90.00
_cell.angle_beta   90.00
_cell.angle_gamma   90.00
#
_symmetry.space_group_name_H-M   'P 1'
#
loop_
_entity.id
_entity.type
_entity.pdbx_description
1 polymer ?
#
loop_
_entity_poly.entity_id
_entity_poly.type
_entity_poly.pdbx_seq_one_letter_code
_entity_poly.pdbx_strand_id
1 'polypeptide(L)'
;MLTYPKIVAFDLDGTAWYQWLNGKKFKNLVVPHQKEDNLEYVTHNGQHSVRDKRNHQNNVILATDFPRIITELVMRDVHIAIVSRNTDKALCDRALYYFQAKDPKTKEDRSIIEYIEYDEVKNESKLNHFHRIKGWSGLPYHEMLIFDDLPLNLEVETWEGVTFKLITHKTGITWDDFMSGISEWRGNQRINVPFNSDFRLLDPHPNKMLIGYVGTDIDGAKAYAAGERRPFSKTTRPARWGYGLYVADNPQVAMFFAQWKRDKNISQLRVCKVYARDRDTFKNKLAKVWFWPNPAYMTDNVHSSKQQIASKQLELDKHLQEAFDVKKPYILFSRHNYMPPMGQQEYQLSINPNKRFNEMVIYPQIQDALMYGHVLTLTEARKIHMTGKLPKIQYEHHVKDWNIVVPPATKQDCERRGEHNFFK
;
A
#
# COMPACT_ATOMS: atom_id res chain seq x y z
N MET A 1 -23.78 5.09 12.17
CA MET A 1 -22.99 3.87 12.46
C MET A 1 -21.57 4.10 11.99
N LEU A 2 -20.56 3.62 12.73
CA LEU A 2 -19.17 3.69 12.28
C LEU A 2 -18.95 2.67 11.15
N THR A 3 -18.31 3.07 10.04
CA THR A 3 -18.08 2.19 8.87
C THR A 3 -16.93 1.20 9.12
N TYR A 4 -17.00 0.01 8.54
CA TYR A 4 -15.97 -1.04 8.65
C TYR A 4 -15.51 -1.49 7.26
N PRO A 5 -14.27 -2.01 7.14
CA PRO A 5 -13.84 -2.75 5.94
C PRO A 5 -14.81 -3.90 5.65
N LYS A 6 -14.90 -4.31 4.38
CA LYS A 6 -15.70 -5.48 3.99
C LYS A 6 -14.98 -6.78 4.31
N ILE A 7 -13.66 -6.79 4.22
CA ILE A 7 -12.81 -7.91 4.64
C ILE A 7 -11.78 -7.43 5.64
N VAL A 8 -11.64 -8.15 6.75
CA VAL A 8 -10.52 -8.00 7.69
C VAL A 8 -9.73 -9.31 7.71
N ALA A 9 -8.46 -9.21 7.37
CA ALA A 9 -7.52 -10.31 7.27
C ALA A 9 -6.53 -10.30 8.43
N PHE A 10 -6.15 -11.49 8.91
CA PHE A 10 -5.16 -11.65 9.96
C PHE A 10 -4.07 -12.64 9.54
N ASP A 11 -2.81 -12.30 9.81
CA ASP A 11 -1.78 -13.33 9.98
C ASP A 11 -2.03 -14.13 11.27
N LEU A 12 -1.37 -15.28 11.39
CA LEU A 12 -1.49 -16.16 12.53
C LEU A 12 -0.32 -15.99 13.51
N ASP A 13 0.89 -16.35 13.08
CA ASP A 13 2.05 -16.49 13.94
C ASP A 13 2.65 -15.12 14.27
N GLY A 14 2.50 -14.65 15.51
CA GLY A 14 2.92 -13.31 15.92
C GLY A 14 1.79 -12.28 15.84
N THR A 15 0.63 -12.65 15.29
CA THR A 15 -0.54 -11.76 15.12
C THR A 15 -1.75 -12.28 15.91
N ALA A 16 -2.43 -13.32 15.43
CA ALA A 16 -3.59 -13.90 16.11
C ALA A 16 -3.18 -14.62 17.40
N TRP A 17 -2.02 -15.28 17.38
CA TRP A 17 -1.39 -15.88 18.56
C TRP A 17 0.09 -15.54 18.61
N TYR A 18 0.67 -15.67 19.79
CA TYR A 18 2.10 -15.53 19.97
C TYR A 18 2.84 -16.86 19.76
N GLN A 19 4.08 -16.74 19.30
CA GLN A 19 4.97 -17.81 18.86
C GLN A 19 4.56 -18.45 17.53
N TRP A 20 5.54 -19.07 16.89
CA TRP A 20 5.33 -19.80 15.65
C TRP A 20 4.82 -21.21 15.96
N LEU A 21 3.62 -21.53 15.48
CA LEU A 21 3.10 -22.89 15.39
C LEU A 21 3.90 -23.71 14.36
N ASN A 22 5.12 -24.11 14.74
CA ASN A 22 6.05 -24.78 13.84
C ASN A 22 5.76 -26.28 13.80
N GLY A 23 5.10 -26.72 12.74
CA GLY A 23 4.79 -28.12 12.57
C GLY A 23 6.01 -29.05 12.62
N LYS A 24 7.22 -28.64 12.25
CA LYS A 24 8.39 -29.54 12.36
C LYS A 24 8.67 -29.99 13.80
N LYS A 25 8.17 -29.25 14.79
CA LYS A 25 8.30 -29.58 16.21
C LYS A 25 7.19 -30.51 16.72
N PHE A 26 6.04 -30.56 16.04
CA PHE A 26 4.92 -31.44 16.40
C PHE A 26 5.11 -32.80 15.73
N LYS A 27 5.10 -33.86 16.54
CA LYS A 27 5.16 -35.26 16.06
C LYS A 27 3.81 -35.92 16.22
N ASN A 28 3.51 -36.92 15.38
CA ASN A 28 2.31 -37.74 15.55
C ASN A 28 2.32 -38.41 16.92
N LEU A 29 1.17 -38.49 17.59
CA LEU A 29 1.00 -39.25 18.83
C LEU A 29 1.33 -40.73 18.57
N VAL A 30 0.40 -41.46 17.96
CA VAL A 30 0.59 -42.86 17.57
C VAL A 30 -0.11 -43.02 16.24
N VAL A 31 0.47 -43.72 15.27
CA VAL A 31 -0.24 -44.06 14.03
C VAL A 31 -1.52 -44.82 14.43
N PRO A 32 -2.73 -44.38 14.04
CA PRO A 32 -3.05 -43.56 12.85
C PRO A 32 -3.30 -42.06 13.09
N HIS A 33 -3.06 -41.53 14.30
CA HIS A 33 -3.33 -40.12 14.62
C HIS A 33 -2.51 -39.16 13.75
N GLN A 34 -3.21 -38.16 13.22
CA GLN A 34 -2.57 -37.06 12.53
C GLN A 34 -1.85 -36.17 13.54
N LYS A 35 -0.94 -35.37 13.05
CA LYS A 35 -0.10 -34.48 13.85
C LYS A 35 -0.91 -33.46 14.63
N GLU A 36 -1.94 -32.91 14.02
CA GLU A 36 -2.85 -31.94 14.62
C GLU A 36 -3.69 -32.52 15.76
N ASP A 37 -3.87 -33.84 15.81
CA ASP A 37 -4.54 -34.51 16.95
C ASP A 37 -3.68 -34.48 18.23
N ASN A 38 -2.39 -34.16 18.09
CA ASN A 38 -1.47 -33.95 19.21
C ASN A 38 -1.63 -32.56 19.88
N LEU A 39 -2.48 -31.70 19.33
CA LEU A 39 -2.82 -30.43 19.96
C LEU A 39 -3.82 -30.63 21.10
N GLU A 40 -3.56 -30.00 22.23
CA GLU A 40 -4.52 -29.80 23.31
C GLU A 40 -4.71 -28.32 23.61
N TYR A 41 -5.95 -27.96 23.93
CA TYR A 41 -6.31 -26.64 24.41
C TYR A 41 -6.13 -26.56 25.92
N VAL A 42 -5.51 -25.48 26.40
CA VAL A 42 -5.23 -25.26 27.82
C VAL A 42 -5.47 -23.80 28.16
N THR A 43 -6.15 -23.57 29.27
CA THR A 43 -6.30 -22.23 29.86
C THR A 43 -5.44 -22.13 31.11
N HIS A 44 -4.57 -21.13 31.18
CA HIS A 44 -3.73 -20.86 32.35
C HIS A 44 -3.73 -19.37 32.67
N ASN A 45 -4.11 -19.00 33.90
CA ASN A 45 -4.24 -17.59 34.34
C ASN A 45 -5.09 -16.72 33.38
N GLY A 46 -6.15 -17.30 32.81
CA GLY A 46 -7.02 -16.62 31.84
C GLY A 46 -6.43 -16.49 30.42
N GLN A 47 -5.22 -17.01 30.15
CA GLN A 47 -4.66 -17.07 28.81
C GLN A 47 -5.04 -18.38 28.11
N HIS A 48 -5.51 -18.26 26.87
CA HIS A 48 -5.96 -19.36 26.04
C HIS A 48 -4.81 -19.86 25.17
N SER A 49 -4.38 -21.10 25.37
CA SER A 49 -3.24 -21.68 24.67
C SER A 49 -3.60 -22.99 23.98
N VAL A 50 -2.87 -23.29 22.92
CA VAL A 50 -2.85 -24.60 22.29
C VAL A 50 -1.41 -25.09 22.33
N ARG A 51 -1.20 -26.34 22.80
CA ARG A 51 0.13 -26.91 22.97
C ARG A 51 0.20 -28.37 22.53
N ASP A 52 1.42 -28.83 22.27
CA ASP A 52 1.72 -30.23 22.01
C ASP A 52 1.58 -31.06 23.30
N LYS A 53 0.75 -32.11 23.31
CA LYS A 53 0.53 -32.98 24.49
C LYS A 53 1.79 -33.69 24.99
N ARG A 54 2.82 -33.84 24.16
CA ARG A 54 4.08 -34.54 24.48
C ARG A 54 5.20 -33.59 24.89
N ASN A 55 5.17 -32.38 24.37
CA ASN A 55 6.13 -31.35 24.69
C ASN A 55 5.44 -30.00 24.86
N HIS A 56 5.00 -29.71 26.08
CA HIS A 56 4.29 -28.46 26.39
C HIS A 56 5.09 -27.18 26.10
N GLN A 57 6.40 -27.27 25.82
CA GLN A 57 7.21 -26.12 25.34
C GLN A 57 6.86 -25.73 23.90
N ASN A 58 6.28 -26.64 23.11
CA ASN A 58 5.72 -26.34 21.82
C ASN A 58 4.29 -25.85 22.03
N ASN A 59 4.11 -24.55 22.24
CA ASN A 59 2.81 -23.94 22.39
C ASN A 59 2.68 -22.69 21.52
N VAL A 60 1.43 -22.33 21.27
CA VAL A 60 1.03 -20.99 20.86
C VAL A 60 -0.08 -20.55 21.78
N ILE A 61 -0.19 -19.26 21.97
CA ILE A 61 -1.18 -18.73 22.90
C ILE A 61 -1.85 -17.54 22.23
N LEU A 62 -3.17 -17.55 22.30
CA LEU A 62 -4.02 -16.60 21.64
C LEU A 62 -3.78 -15.19 22.17
N ALA A 63 -3.74 -14.21 21.28
CA ALA A 63 -3.73 -12.81 21.69
C ALA A 63 -5.01 -12.52 22.47
N THR A 64 -4.87 -11.85 23.63
CA THR A 64 -5.96 -11.69 24.61
C THR A 64 -7.22 -11.07 24.03
N ASP A 65 -7.09 -10.09 23.14
CA ASP A 65 -8.22 -9.39 22.53
C ASP A 65 -8.75 -10.08 21.27
N PHE A 66 -8.07 -11.10 20.74
CA PHE A 66 -8.45 -11.71 19.46
C PHE A 66 -9.88 -12.30 19.47
N PRO A 67 -10.33 -13.06 20.48
CA PRO A 67 -11.73 -13.50 20.57
C PRO A 67 -12.75 -12.35 20.52
N ARG A 68 -12.44 -11.24 21.18
CA ARG A 68 -13.29 -10.04 21.20
C ARG A 68 -13.31 -9.37 19.82
N ILE A 69 -12.17 -9.31 19.13
CA ILE A 69 -12.07 -8.77 17.78
C ILE A 69 -12.91 -9.60 16.80
N ILE A 70 -12.83 -10.93 16.85
CA ILE A 70 -13.67 -11.82 16.04
C ILE A 70 -15.15 -11.56 16.31
N THR A 71 -15.55 -11.47 17.59
CA THR A 71 -16.93 -11.17 17.99
C THR A 71 -17.42 -9.83 17.41
N GLU A 72 -16.59 -8.79 17.46
CA GLU A 72 -16.91 -7.47 16.87
C GLU A 72 -17.09 -7.57 15.35
N LEU A 73 -16.20 -8.26 14.64
CA LEU A 73 -16.29 -8.39 13.18
C LEU A 73 -17.56 -9.14 12.75
N VAL A 74 -17.92 -10.23 13.43
CA VAL A 74 -19.17 -10.96 13.18
C VAL A 74 -20.39 -10.08 13.45
N MET A 75 -20.37 -9.29 14.54
CA MET A 75 -21.47 -8.37 14.86
C MET A 75 -21.64 -7.29 13.78
N ARG A 76 -20.57 -6.93 13.07
CA ARG A 76 -20.54 -5.91 12.02
C ARG A 76 -20.74 -6.46 10.61
N ASP A 77 -20.97 -7.77 10.47
CA ASP A 77 -21.12 -8.43 9.18
C ASP A 77 -19.89 -8.21 8.27
N VAL A 78 -18.70 -8.36 8.87
CA VAL A 78 -17.41 -8.24 8.17
C VAL A 78 -16.88 -9.63 7.85
N HIS A 79 -16.47 -9.86 6.61
CA HIS A 79 -15.85 -11.11 6.19
C HIS A 79 -14.46 -11.23 6.83
N ILE A 80 -14.18 -12.38 7.44
CA ILE A 80 -12.91 -12.63 8.12
C ILE A 80 -12.03 -13.51 7.24
N ALA A 81 -10.79 -13.08 7.04
CA ALA A 81 -9.78 -13.86 6.33
C ALA A 81 -8.61 -14.21 7.24
N ILE A 82 -8.09 -15.43 7.10
CA ILE A 82 -6.77 -15.80 7.59
C ILE A 82 -5.84 -15.83 6.39
N VAL A 83 -4.72 -15.12 6.50
CA VAL A 83 -3.68 -15.07 5.48
C VAL A 83 -2.38 -15.39 6.19
N SER A 84 -1.85 -16.61 6.08
CA SER A 84 -0.65 -17.01 6.83
C SER A 84 0.36 -17.74 5.96
N ARG A 85 1.64 -17.46 6.21
CA ARG A 85 2.76 -18.12 5.52
C ARG A 85 3.21 -19.41 6.19
N ASN A 86 2.47 -19.87 7.20
CA ASN A 86 2.75 -21.13 7.87
C ASN A 86 2.71 -22.31 6.87
N THR A 87 3.56 -23.31 7.10
CA THR A 87 3.68 -24.50 6.24
C THR A 87 2.71 -25.62 6.60
N ASP A 88 2.03 -25.52 7.73
CA ASP A 88 1.24 -26.59 8.34
C ASP A 88 -0.22 -26.15 8.52
N LYS A 89 -0.95 -26.05 7.41
CA LYS A 89 -2.34 -25.60 7.38
C LYS A 89 -3.24 -26.37 8.35
N ALA A 90 -3.25 -27.71 8.29
CA ALA A 90 -4.10 -28.53 9.16
C ALA A 90 -3.85 -28.29 10.67
N LEU A 91 -2.61 -27.95 11.03
CA LEU A 91 -2.25 -27.63 12.42
C LEU A 91 -2.81 -26.25 12.82
N CYS A 92 -2.71 -25.27 11.93
CA CYS A 92 -3.29 -23.94 12.11
C CYS A 92 -4.83 -24.01 12.22
N ASP A 93 -5.47 -24.73 11.31
CA ASP A 93 -6.91 -24.95 11.30
C ASP A 93 -7.37 -25.59 12.62
N ARG A 94 -6.63 -26.59 13.11
CA ARG A 94 -6.94 -27.23 14.39
C ARG A 94 -6.76 -26.29 15.58
N ALA A 95 -5.76 -25.43 15.57
CA ALA A 95 -5.60 -24.41 16.61
C ALA A 95 -6.78 -23.41 16.60
N LEU A 96 -7.18 -22.93 15.42
CA LEU A 96 -8.34 -22.06 15.23
C LEU A 96 -9.67 -22.74 15.60
N TYR A 97 -9.76 -24.06 15.46
CA TYR A 97 -10.88 -24.84 15.96
C TYR A 97 -10.95 -24.85 17.50
N TYR A 98 -9.81 -24.98 18.18
CA TYR A 98 -9.80 -24.98 19.65
C TYR A 98 -10.02 -23.61 20.26
N PHE A 99 -9.52 -22.56 19.62
CA PHE A 99 -9.78 -21.20 20.07
C PHE A 99 -11.22 -20.80 19.77
N GLN A 100 -11.85 -20.13 20.74
CA GLN A 100 -13.26 -19.78 20.68
C GLN A 100 -13.47 -18.26 20.77
N ALA A 101 -14.56 -17.79 20.17
CA ALA A 101 -15.08 -16.44 20.29
C ALA A 101 -16.58 -16.50 20.62
N LYS A 102 -17.09 -15.44 21.25
CA LYS A 102 -18.51 -15.33 21.60
C LYS A 102 -19.33 -14.99 20.38
N ASP A 103 -20.34 -15.79 20.08
CA ASP A 103 -21.33 -15.45 19.07
C ASP A 103 -22.11 -14.19 19.53
N PRO A 104 -22.14 -13.10 18.76
CA PRO A 104 -22.80 -11.87 19.19
C PRO A 104 -24.33 -12.01 19.29
N LYS A 105 -24.94 -12.98 18.61
CA LYS A 105 -26.39 -13.27 18.63
C LYS A 105 -26.74 -14.27 19.73
N THR A 106 -26.09 -15.44 19.78
CA THR A 106 -26.44 -16.51 20.74
C THR A 106 -25.73 -16.37 22.08
N LYS A 107 -24.64 -15.60 22.16
CA LYS A 107 -23.75 -15.45 23.33
C LYS A 107 -22.98 -16.70 23.73
N GLU A 108 -23.10 -17.77 22.95
CA GLU A 108 -22.36 -19.02 23.12
C GLU A 108 -20.93 -18.90 22.60
N ASP A 109 -20.02 -19.69 23.15
CA ASP A 109 -18.65 -19.77 22.65
C ASP A 109 -18.63 -20.73 21.44
N ARG A 110 -18.09 -20.26 20.32
CA ARG A 110 -17.94 -21.04 19.06
C ARG A 110 -16.52 -20.99 18.57
N SER A 111 -16.11 -22.03 17.86
CA SER A 111 -14.75 -22.11 17.30
C SER A 111 -14.50 -20.94 16.34
N ILE A 112 -13.35 -20.29 16.46
CA ILE A 112 -13.00 -19.13 15.62
C ILE A 112 -13.00 -19.51 14.14
N ILE A 113 -12.61 -20.75 13.82
CA ILE A 113 -12.60 -21.26 12.44
C ILE A 113 -13.97 -21.21 11.74
N GLU A 114 -15.07 -21.29 12.49
CA GLU A 114 -16.43 -21.22 11.94
C GLU A 114 -16.78 -19.84 11.36
N TYR A 115 -16.05 -18.78 11.77
CA TYR A 115 -16.26 -17.42 11.29
C TYR A 115 -15.31 -17.03 10.15
N ILE A 116 -14.37 -17.90 9.77
CA ILE A 116 -13.39 -17.61 8.71
C ILE A 116 -14.01 -17.95 7.36
N GLU A 117 -14.07 -16.96 6.48
CA GLU A 117 -14.58 -17.14 5.12
C GLU A 117 -13.46 -17.44 4.11
N TYR A 118 -12.29 -16.84 4.32
CA TYR A 118 -11.13 -17.01 3.45
C TYR A 118 -9.94 -17.53 4.25
N ASP A 119 -9.58 -18.79 4.04
CA ASP A 119 -8.55 -19.49 4.81
C ASP A 119 -7.30 -19.77 3.95
N GLU A 120 -6.46 -18.74 3.83
CA GLU A 120 -5.26 -18.68 3.01
C GLU A 120 -3.98 -18.96 3.81
N VAL A 121 -3.84 -20.20 4.29
CA VAL A 121 -2.62 -20.68 4.97
C VAL A 121 -1.74 -21.42 3.96
N LYS A 122 -0.74 -20.72 3.43
CA LYS A 122 0.21 -21.24 2.45
C LYS A 122 1.52 -20.47 2.49
N ASN A 123 2.65 -21.18 2.42
CA ASN A 123 3.97 -20.55 2.41
C ASN A 123 4.31 -19.90 1.05
N GLU A 124 3.75 -18.72 0.80
CA GLU A 124 4.02 -17.89 -0.37
C GLU A 124 3.88 -16.38 -0.03
N SER A 125 3.96 -15.50 -1.03
CA SER A 125 3.76 -14.06 -0.83
C SER A 125 2.30 -13.77 -0.48
N LYS A 126 2.08 -12.83 0.47
CA LYS A 126 0.74 -12.37 0.83
C LYS A 126 0.01 -11.72 -0.35
N LEU A 127 0.73 -11.23 -1.36
CA LEU A 127 0.12 -10.75 -2.61
C LEU A 127 -0.74 -11.84 -3.26
N ASN A 128 -0.23 -13.07 -3.33
CA ASN A 128 -0.96 -14.17 -3.95
C ASN A 128 -2.21 -14.55 -3.13
N HIS A 129 -2.17 -14.42 -1.80
CA HIS A 129 -3.34 -14.66 -0.95
C HIS A 129 -4.42 -13.63 -1.27
N PHE A 130 -4.06 -12.35 -1.31
CA PHE A 130 -5.00 -11.27 -1.64
C PHE A 130 -5.51 -11.34 -3.08
N HIS A 131 -4.71 -11.81 -4.04
CA HIS A 131 -5.16 -12.05 -5.42
C HIS A 131 -6.28 -13.10 -5.46
N ARG A 132 -6.17 -14.19 -4.69
CA ARG A 132 -7.23 -15.20 -4.58
C ARG A 132 -8.46 -14.66 -3.86
N ILE A 133 -8.27 -13.99 -2.71
CA ILE A 133 -9.37 -13.37 -1.96
C ILE A 133 -10.15 -12.39 -2.84
N LYS A 134 -9.48 -11.52 -3.60
CA LYS A 134 -10.12 -10.63 -4.56
C LYS A 134 -10.84 -11.41 -5.66
N GLY A 135 -10.24 -12.47 -6.18
CA GLY A 135 -10.85 -13.34 -7.19
C GLY A 135 -12.14 -14.01 -6.71
N TRP A 136 -12.20 -14.44 -5.44
CA TRP A 136 -13.38 -15.07 -4.85
C TRP A 136 -14.44 -14.07 -4.41
N SER A 137 -14.04 -13.01 -3.71
CA SER A 137 -14.96 -12.01 -3.16
C SER A 137 -15.46 -11.01 -4.20
N GLY A 138 -14.70 -10.75 -5.27
CA GLY A 138 -14.93 -9.66 -6.21
C GLY A 138 -14.74 -8.26 -5.60
N LEU A 139 -14.34 -8.15 -4.32
CA LEU A 139 -14.20 -6.89 -3.62
C LEU A 139 -12.89 -6.18 -3.99
N PRO A 140 -12.89 -4.84 -4.11
CA PRO A 140 -11.68 -4.10 -4.37
C PRO A 140 -10.78 -4.05 -3.12
N TYR A 141 -9.47 -3.98 -3.32
CA TYR A 141 -8.50 -4.01 -2.21
C TYR A 141 -8.65 -2.86 -1.21
N HIS A 142 -9.17 -1.69 -1.63
CA HIS A 142 -9.41 -0.57 -0.71
C HIS A 142 -10.51 -0.85 0.32
N GLU A 143 -11.31 -1.90 0.12
CA GLU A 143 -12.32 -2.40 1.09
C GLU A 143 -11.72 -3.43 2.07
N MET A 144 -10.41 -3.67 2.01
CA MET A 144 -9.72 -4.68 2.80
C MET A 144 -8.73 -4.06 3.79
N LEU A 145 -8.59 -4.69 4.95
CA LEU A 145 -7.61 -4.37 6.00
C LEU A 145 -6.91 -5.65 6.43
N ILE A 146 -5.58 -5.62 6.58
CA ILE A 146 -4.78 -6.73 7.11
C ILE A 146 -4.04 -6.31 8.38
N PHE A 147 -3.99 -7.21 9.35
CA PHE A 147 -3.10 -7.16 10.50
C PHE A 147 -2.03 -8.26 10.37
N ASP A 148 -0.76 -7.87 10.53
CA ASP A 148 0.40 -8.76 10.34
C ASP A 148 1.60 -8.22 11.13
N ASP A 149 2.46 -9.08 11.66
CA ASP A 149 3.63 -8.70 12.47
C ASP A 149 4.91 -8.56 11.64
N LEU A 150 4.94 -9.06 10.39
CA LEU A 150 6.13 -9.05 9.56
C LEU A 150 6.15 -7.84 8.61
N PRO A 151 7.12 -6.91 8.77
CA PRO A 151 7.26 -5.74 7.90
C PRO A 151 7.30 -6.08 6.40
N LEU A 152 7.89 -7.21 6.03
CA LEU A 152 7.99 -7.65 4.64
C LEU A 152 6.60 -7.79 3.97
N ASN A 153 5.56 -8.11 4.75
CA ASN A 153 4.21 -8.30 4.24
C ASN A 153 3.49 -6.97 3.94
N LEU A 154 4.08 -5.81 4.29
CA LEU A 154 3.66 -4.47 3.84
C LEU A 154 3.58 -4.36 2.31
N GLU A 155 4.19 -5.31 1.58
CA GLU A 155 4.05 -5.43 0.13
C GLU A 155 2.58 -5.42 -0.31
N VAL A 156 1.63 -5.99 0.44
CA VAL A 156 0.21 -5.96 0.04
C VAL A 156 -0.40 -4.56 0.05
N GLU A 157 -0.02 -3.69 0.99
CA GLU A 157 -0.41 -2.29 0.96
C GLU A 157 0.29 -1.56 -0.19
N THR A 158 1.58 -1.82 -0.30
CA THR A 158 2.48 -1.10 -1.18
C THR A 158 2.24 -1.40 -2.67
N TRP A 159 1.66 -2.55 -2.98
CA TRP A 159 1.30 -2.95 -4.35
C TRP A 159 -0.21 -2.97 -4.57
N GLU A 160 -0.93 -3.59 -3.64
CA GLU A 160 -2.36 -3.85 -3.79
C GLU A 160 -3.24 -2.83 -3.05
N GLY A 161 -2.68 -1.87 -2.32
CA GLY A 161 -3.47 -0.78 -1.73
C GLY A 161 -4.44 -1.26 -0.64
N VAL A 162 -4.27 -2.49 -0.16
CA VAL A 162 -4.90 -3.00 1.05
C VAL A 162 -4.42 -2.14 2.22
N THR A 163 -5.28 -1.80 3.18
CA THR A 163 -4.80 -1.10 4.38
C THR A 163 -4.00 -2.09 5.22
N PHE A 164 -2.76 -1.78 5.59
CA PHE A 164 -1.90 -2.68 6.36
C PHE A 164 -1.58 -2.11 7.73
N LYS A 165 -1.88 -2.89 8.78
CA LYS A 165 -1.53 -2.58 10.15
C LYS A 165 -0.45 -3.52 10.65
N LEU A 166 0.74 -2.96 10.93
CA LEU A 166 1.84 -3.69 11.54
C LEU A 166 1.55 -3.95 13.02
N ILE A 167 1.62 -5.21 13.44
CA ILE A 167 1.54 -5.62 14.85
C ILE A 167 2.95 -5.70 15.43
N THR A 168 3.22 -4.89 16.45
CA THR A 168 4.56 -4.84 17.07
C THR A 168 4.62 -5.50 18.44
N HIS A 169 3.47 -5.89 18.98
CA HIS A 169 3.37 -6.51 20.30
C HIS A 169 3.77 -7.98 20.24
N LYS A 170 4.65 -8.40 21.16
CA LYS A 170 5.07 -9.81 21.28
C LYS A 170 3.93 -10.76 21.67
N THR A 171 2.83 -10.22 22.17
CA THR A 171 1.63 -10.94 22.61
C THR A 171 0.55 -11.05 21.53
N GLY A 172 0.85 -10.61 20.30
CA GLY A 172 -0.12 -10.52 19.21
C GLY A 172 -0.98 -9.27 19.27
N ILE A 173 -2.03 -9.24 18.45
CA ILE A 173 -2.90 -8.08 18.25
C ILE A 173 -3.68 -7.70 19.52
N THR A 174 -3.74 -6.40 19.80
CA THR A 174 -4.55 -5.81 20.86
C THR A 174 -5.81 -5.14 20.31
N TRP A 175 -6.76 -4.81 21.19
CA TRP A 175 -7.92 -4.01 20.82
C TRP A 175 -7.54 -2.63 20.26
N ASP A 176 -6.50 -2.02 20.80
CA ASP A 176 -6.02 -0.71 20.35
C ASP A 176 -5.39 -0.78 18.96
N ASP A 177 -4.62 -1.84 18.67
CA ASP A 177 -4.12 -2.11 17.31
C ASP A 177 -5.27 -2.25 16.32
N PHE A 178 -6.28 -3.04 16.69
CA PHE A 178 -7.48 -3.26 15.89
C PHE A 178 -8.20 -1.93 15.57
N MET A 179 -8.51 -1.15 16.60
CA MET A 179 -9.19 0.13 16.43
C MET A 179 -8.34 1.15 15.67
N SER A 180 -7.02 1.13 15.86
CA SER A 180 -6.09 1.96 15.10
C SER A 180 -6.08 1.58 13.62
N GLY A 181 -6.02 0.28 13.28
CA GLY A 181 -6.10 -0.20 11.89
C GLY A 181 -7.43 0.16 11.21
N ILE A 182 -8.56 0.04 11.94
CA ILE A 182 -9.87 0.47 11.46
C ILE A 182 -9.89 1.99 11.20
N SER A 183 -9.26 2.79 12.07
CA SER A 183 -9.16 4.25 11.87
C SER A 183 -8.30 4.60 10.65
N GLU A 184 -7.20 3.90 10.43
CA GLU A 184 -6.35 4.06 9.23
C GLU A 184 -7.15 3.75 7.96
N TRP A 185 -7.88 2.63 7.94
CA TRP A 185 -8.74 2.26 6.81
C TRP A 185 -9.82 3.31 6.54
N ARG A 186 -10.47 3.84 7.58
CA ARG A 186 -11.46 4.94 7.45
C ARG A 186 -10.82 6.21 6.87
N GLY A 187 -9.57 6.49 7.22
CA GLY A 187 -8.78 7.57 6.63
C GLY A 187 -8.67 7.43 5.11
N ASN A 188 -8.36 6.22 4.64
CA ASN A 188 -8.28 5.91 3.21
C ASN A 188 -9.64 6.10 2.50
N GLN A 189 -10.76 5.78 3.16
CA GLN A 189 -12.09 5.96 2.54
C GLN A 189 -12.48 7.43 2.33
N ARG A 190 -11.92 8.37 3.11
CA ARG A 190 -12.27 9.80 2.99
C ARG A 190 -11.82 10.45 1.68
N ILE A 191 -10.84 9.84 1.00
CA ILE A 191 -10.32 10.32 -0.28
C ILE A 191 -10.89 9.56 -1.48
N ASN A 192 -11.75 8.55 -1.25
CA ASN A 192 -12.29 7.72 -2.31
C ASN A 192 -13.32 8.49 -3.15
N VAL A 193 -12.99 8.69 -4.42
CA VAL A 193 -13.84 9.24 -5.47
C VAL A 193 -13.84 8.21 -6.59
N PRO A 194 -14.81 7.27 -6.59
CA PRO A 194 -14.83 6.15 -7.53
C PRO A 194 -14.72 6.61 -8.99
N PHE A 195 -13.99 5.83 -9.79
CA PHE A 195 -13.90 6.10 -11.21
C PHE A 195 -15.27 5.89 -11.86
N ASN A 196 -15.73 6.88 -12.63
CA ASN A 196 -16.97 6.77 -13.37
C ASN A 196 -16.65 6.44 -14.82
N SER A 197 -16.91 5.19 -15.21
CA SER A 197 -16.67 4.69 -16.57
C SER A 197 -17.85 4.92 -17.52
N ASP A 198 -18.89 5.66 -17.10
CA ASP A 198 -20.03 5.95 -17.97
C ASP A 198 -19.62 6.86 -19.14
N PHE A 199 -19.40 6.22 -20.28
CA PHE A 199 -19.01 6.84 -21.54
C PHE A 199 -20.07 7.80 -22.11
N ARG A 200 -21.29 7.80 -21.55
CA ARG A 200 -22.36 8.72 -21.96
C ARG A 200 -22.18 10.11 -21.35
N LEU A 201 -21.36 10.25 -20.30
CA LEU A 201 -21.05 11.54 -19.70
C LEU A 201 -20.02 12.29 -20.54
N LEU A 202 -20.30 13.56 -20.84
CA LEU A 202 -19.35 14.45 -21.53
C LEU A 202 -18.02 14.58 -20.77
N ASP A 203 -18.09 14.61 -19.43
CA ASP A 203 -16.95 14.51 -18.54
C ASP A 203 -17.35 13.69 -17.29
N PRO A 204 -16.83 12.48 -17.09
CA PRO A 204 -17.17 11.66 -15.91
C PRO A 204 -16.69 12.29 -14.59
N HIS A 205 -15.78 13.27 -14.65
CA HIS A 205 -15.18 13.93 -13.50
C HIS A 205 -15.11 15.46 -13.72
N PRO A 206 -16.23 16.18 -13.63
CA PRO A 206 -16.29 17.61 -13.95
C PRO A 206 -15.45 18.48 -13.00
N ASN A 207 -15.20 18.03 -11.76
CA ASN A 207 -14.32 18.71 -10.80
C ASN A 207 -12.86 18.22 -10.85
N LYS A 208 -12.43 17.58 -11.94
CA LYS A 208 -11.05 17.08 -12.03
C LYS A 208 -10.01 18.20 -12.01
N MET A 209 -8.79 17.83 -11.64
CA MET A 209 -7.63 18.72 -11.67
C MET A 209 -6.45 18.01 -12.30
N LEU A 210 -5.82 18.64 -13.29
CA LEU A 210 -4.55 18.17 -13.84
C LEU A 210 -3.48 18.33 -12.75
N ILE A 211 -2.82 17.23 -12.38
CA ILE A 211 -1.80 17.25 -11.34
C ILE A 211 -0.40 16.99 -11.89
N GLY A 212 -0.24 16.48 -13.10
CA GLY A 212 1.08 16.33 -13.72
C GLY A 212 1.11 15.31 -14.85
N TYR A 213 2.28 14.73 -15.09
CA TYR A 213 2.55 13.85 -16.22
C TYR A 213 3.37 12.62 -15.83
N VAL A 214 3.04 11.45 -16.39
CA VAL A 214 3.82 10.22 -16.24
C VAL A 214 4.26 9.68 -17.60
N GLY A 215 5.51 9.23 -17.69
CA GLY A 215 6.04 8.49 -18.83
C GLY A 215 5.94 6.98 -18.61
N THR A 216 5.30 6.27 -19.52
CA THR A 216 5.01 4.83 -19.38
C THR A 216 4.94 4.11 -20.72
N ASP A 217 4.67 2.81 -20.71
CA ASP A 217 4.38 2.01 -21.90
C ASP A 217 2.86 1.99 -22.16
N ILE A 218 2.45 1.30 -23.22
CA ILE A 218 1.04 1.24 -23.63
C ILE A 218 0.14 0.60 -22.57
N ASP A 219 0.63 -0.40 -21.84
CA ASP A 219 -0.16 -1.14 -20.85
C ASP A 219 -0.34 -0.31 -19.58
N GLY A 220 0.72 0.34 -19.10
CA GLY A 220 0.61 1.30 -18.01
C GLY A 220 -0.32 2.46 -18.36
N ALA A 221 -0.25 2.96 -19.60
CA ALA A 221 -1.13 4.02 -20.05
C ALA A 221 -2.61 3.60 -20.09
N LYS A 222 -2.91 2.38 -20.55
CA LYS A 222 -4.27 1.82 -20.53
C LYS A 222 -4.80 1.69 -19.10
N ALA A 223 -3.98 1.18 -18.18
CA ALA A 223 -4.36 1.07 -16.78
C ALA A 223 -4.71 2.45 -16.19
N TYR A 224 -3.85 3.45 -16.37
CA TYR A 224 -4.15 4.81 -15.88
C TYR A 224 -5.41 5.38 -16.50
N ALA A 225 -5.65 5.15 -17.79
CA ALA A 225 -6.86 5.62 -18.48
C ALA A 225 -8.14 5.01 -17.91
N ALA A 226 -8.07 3.76 -17.46
CA ALA A 226 -9.16 3.05 -16.80
C ALA A 226 -9.34 3.44 -15.32
N GLY A 227 -8.59 4.43 -14.83
CA GLY A 227 -8.58 4.79 -13.40
C GLY A 227 -7.91 3.74 -12.51
N GLU A 228 -7.17 2.81 -13.12
CA GLU A 228 -6.41 1.80 -12.40
C GLU A 228 -5.04 2.36 -12.00
N ARG A 229 -4.48 1.78 -10.94
CA ARG A 229 -3.12 2.03 -10.51
C ARG A 229 -2.08 1.59 -11.56
N ARG A 230 -0.82 1.91 -11.25
CA ARG A 230 0.35 1.39 -11.96
C ARG A 230 0.35 -0.15 -11.96
N PRO A 231 0.30 -0.80 -13.14
CA PRO A 231 0.27 -2.25 -13.20
C PRO A 231 1.57 -2.84 -12.65
N PHE A 232 1.43 -3.96 -11.96
CA PHE A 232 2.56 -4.75 -11.50
C PHE A 232 3.28 -5.35 -12.71
N SER A 233 4.61 -5.19 -12.79
CA SER A 233 5.43 -5.97 -13.70
C SER A 233 6.67 -6.50 -13.01
N LYS A 234 7.20 -7.64 -13.46
CA LYS A 234 8.45 -8.20 -12.92
C LYS A 234 9.66 -7.25 -13.06
N THR A 235 9.54 -6.23 -13.92
CA THR A 235 10.53 -5.17 -14.11
C THR A 235 10.18 -3.88 -13.38
N THR A 236 8.99 -3.75 -12.76
CA THR A 236 8.68 -2.64 -11.87
C THR A 236 9.52 -2.74 -10.60
N ARG A 237 10.67 -2.10 -10.64
CA ARG A 237 11.47 -1.83 -9.46
C ARG A 237 10.80 -0.72 -8.66
N PRO A 238 10.85 -0.77 -7.32
CA PRO A 238 10.52 0.41 -6.53
C PRO A 238 11.41 1.54 -7.02
N ALA A 239 10.89 2.75 -7.06
CA ALA A 239 11.76 3.90 -7.23
C ALA A 239 12.19 4.41 -5.85
N ARG A 240 12.92 5.52 -5.80
CA ARG A 240 13.69 5.98 -4.64
C ARG A 240 12.85 6.11 -3.36
N TRP A 241 11.54 6.27 -3.53
CA TRP A 241 10.53 6.48 -2.51
C TRP A 241 9.60 5.27 -2.37
N GLY A 242 10.08 4.07 -2.72
CA GLY A 242 9.30 2.85 -2.72
C GLY A 242 8.44 2.69 -3.97
N TYR A 243 7.37 1.90 -3.84
CA TYR A 243 6.47 1.60 -4.93
C TYR A 243 5.33 2.62 -4.99
N GLY A 244 5.25 3.29 -6.13
CA GLY A 244 4.24 4.31 -6.38
C GLY A 244 4.23 4.71 -7.84
N LEU A 245 3.28 5.56 -8.17
CA LEU A 245 3.21 6.29 -9.43
C LEU A 245 4.01 7.58 -9.28
N TYR A 246 5.02 7.75 -10.13
CA TYR A 246 5.89 8.91 -10.13
C TYR A 246 5.44 9.88 -11.21
N VAL A 247 5.07 11.10 -10.79
CA VAL A 247 4.42 12.09 -11.65
C VAL A 247 5.25 13.37 -11.67
N ALA A 248 5.73 13.73 -12.85
CA ALA A 248 6.50 14.95 -13.07
C ALA A 248 5.59 16.15 -13.35
N ASP A 249 5.99 17.32 -12.87
CA ASP A 249 5.29 18.58 -13.16
C ASP A 249 5.61 19.12 -14.57
N ASN A 250 6.73 18.68 -15.13
CA ASN A 250 7.21 19.04 -16.46
C ASN A 250 6.97 17.88 -17.44
N PRO A 251 6.18 18.08 -18.50
CA PRO A 251 5.88 17.01 -19.46
C PRO A 251 7.12 16.49 -20.18
N GLN A 252 8.18 17.29 -20.35
CA GLN A 252 9.44 16.80 -20.94
C GLN A 252 10.14 15.78 -20.04
N VAL A 253 10.03 15.92 -18.72
CA VAL A 253 10.57 14.93 -17.76
C VAL A 253 9.77 13.63 -17.85
N ALA A 254 8.45 13.70 -18.03
CA ALA A 254 7.63 12.53 -18.32
C ALA A 254 8.02 11.88 -19.67
N MET A 255 8.28 12.67 -20.72
CA MET A 255 8.79 12.14 -22.01
C MET A 255 10.15 11.46 -21.86
N PHE A 256 11.05 12.00 -21.04
CA PHE A 256 12.31 11.34 -20.69
C PHE A 256 12.04 9.97 -20.06
N PHE A 257 11.25 9.92 -19.00
CA PHE A 257 10.95 8.68 -18.30
C PHE A 257 10.09 7.71 -19.11
N ALA A 258 9.39 8.16 -20.16
CA ALA A 258 8.74 7.28 -21.12
C ALA A 258 9.78 6.43 -21.88
N GLN A 259 10.94 7.01 -22.19
CA GLN A 259 11.99 6.39 -23.01
C GLN A 259 13.12 5.76 -22.19
N TRP A 260 13.44 6.33 -21.03
CA TRP A 260 14.62 5.97 -20.25
C TRP A 260 14.61 4.50 -19.84
N LYS A 261 15.68 3.77 -20.22
CA LYS A 261 15.86 2.33 -19.96
C LYS A 261 14.73 1.44 -20.49
N ARG A 262 13.99 1.87 -21.51
CA ARG A 262 12.99 1.07 -22.22
C ARG A 262 13.45 0.73 -23.63
N ASP A 263 12.75 -0.22 -24.25
CA ASP A 263 12.88 -0.50 -25.68
C ASP A 263 12.68 0.80 -26.50
N LYS A 264 13.45 0.94 -27.58
CA LYS A 264 13.41 2.10 -28.48
C LYS A 264 12.17 2.11 -29.40
N ASN A 265 11.28 1.13 -29.31
CA ASN A 265 10.01 1.14 -30.04
C ASN A 265 9.07 2.24 -29.52
N ILE A 266 9.23 3.45 -30.07
CA ILE A 266 8.45 4.65 -29.74
C ILE A 266 6.93 4.41 -29.83
N SER A 267 6.47 3.50 -30.70
CA SER A 267 5.04 3.18 -30.84
C SER A 267 4.42 2.58 -29.58
N GLN A 268 5.24 2.05 -28.66
CA GLN A 268 4.80 1.49 -27.37
C GLN A 268 4.90 2.50 -26.23
N LEU A 269 5.52 3.66 -26.44
CA LEU A 269 5.78 4.64 -25.39
C LEU A 269 4.64 5.66 -25.31
N ARG A 270 4.28 6.02 -24.09
CA ARG A 270 3.15 6.92 -23.79
C ARG A 270 3.56 7.97 -22.77
N VAL A 271 2.92 9.12 -22.87
CA VAL A 271 2.89 10.14 -21.82
C VAL A 271 1.44 10.29 -21.39
N CYS A 272 1.15 10.12 -20.11
CA CYS A 272 -0.20 10.32 -19.59
C CYS A 272 -0.25 11.62 -18.81
N LYS A 273 -1.24 12.47 -19.12
CA LYS A 273 -1.67 13.53 -18.21
C LYS A 273 -2.37 12.87 -17.03
N VAL A 274 -1.92 13.12 -15.81
CA VAL A 274 -2.51 12.55 -14.60
C VAL A 274 -3.46 13.57 -13.99
N TYR A 275 -4.69 13.15 -13.72
CA TYR A 275 -5.72 13.97 -13.09
C TYR A 275 -6.11 13.39 -11.73
N ALA A 276 -6.31 14.26 -10.76
CA ALA A 276 -7.17 13.96 -9.63
C ALA A 276 -8.64 14.05 -10.11
N ARG A 277 -9.45 13.04 -9.83
CA ARG A 277 -10.88 12.96 -10.20
C ARG A 277 -11.72 14.05 -9.52
N ASP A 278 -11.27 14.52 -8.35
CA ASP A 278 -11.90 15.60 -7.60
C ASP A 278 -10.86 16.56 -7.01
N ARG A 279 -10.95 17.82 -7.42
CA ARG A 279 -10.04 18.90 -7.02
C ARG A 279 -10.08 19.14 -5.52
N ASP A 280 -11.25 19.18 -4.92
CA ASP A 280 -11.40 19.56 -3.51
C ASP A 280 -10.91 18.46 -2.58
N THR A 281 -11.17 17.20 -2.93
CA THR A 281 -10.60 16.05 -2.25
C THR A 281 -9.08 16.06 -2.34
N PHE A 282 -8.52 16.30 -3.53
CA PHE A 282 -7.07 16.43 -3.68
C PHE A 282 -6.54 17.56 -2.81
N LYS A 283 -7.06 18.79 -2.92
CA LYS A 283 -6.51 19.97 -2.23
C LYS A 283 -6.70 19.90 -0.71
N ASN A 284 -7.85 19.45 -0.25
CA ASN A 284 -8.30 19.70 1.13
C ASN A 284 -8.33 18.45 2.02
N LYS A 285 -8.42 17.24 1.44
CA LYS A 285 -8.55 15.99 2.22
C LYS A 285 -7.30 15.13 2.21
N LEU A 286 -6.46 15.26 1.17
CA LEU A 286 -5.28 14.44 1.01
C LEU A 286 -4.06 15.10 1.66
N ALA A 287 -3.38 14.36 2.55
CA ALA A 287 -2.13 14.82 3.14
C ALA A 287 -1.01 14.89 2.09
N LYS A 288 -0.22 15.96 2.13
CA LYS A 288 0.85 16.22 1.15
C LYS A 288 2.06 16.80 1.85
N VAL A 289 3.24 16.32 1.50
CA VAL A 289 4.48 16.80 2.08
C VAL A 289 5.57 16.89 1.03
N TRP A 290 6.33 17.98 1.05
CA TRP A 290 7.53 18.13 0.25
C TRP A 290 8.73 17.61 1.00
N PHE A 291 9.15 16.40 0.69
CA PHE A 291 10.21 15.71 1.38
C PHE A 291 11.54 15.87 0.66
N TRP A 292 12.54 16.36 1.38
CA TRP A 292 13.91 16.41 0.88
C TRP A 292 14.47 14.99 0.71
N PRO A 293 15.16 14.66 -0.41
CA PRO A 293 15.83 13.38 -0.63
C PRO A 293 16.92 13.08 0.41
N ASN A 294 16.48 12.60 1.58
CA ASN A 294 17.33 12.11 2.66
C ASN A 294 17.60 10.61 2.45
N PRO A 295 18.86 10.18 2.24
CA PRO A 295 19.22 8.78 2.06
C PRO A 295 18.75 7.85 3.18
N ALA A 296 18.54 8.36 4.39
CA ALA A 296 18.06 7.57 5.52
C ALA A 296 16.69 6.93 5.27
N TYR A 297 15.84 7.55 4.44
CA TYR A 297 14.47 7.11 4.17
C TYR A 297 14.25 6.72 2.70
N MET A 298 15.32 6.71 1.91
CA MET A 298 15.28 6.34 0.49
C MET A 298 15.66 4.89 0.31
N THR A 299 15.09 4.25 -0.71
CA THR A 299 15.45 2.89 -1.11
C THR A 299 16.42 2.90 -2.29
N ASP A 300 17.35 1.96 -2.29
CA ASP A 300 18.09 1.62 -3.49
C ASP A 300 17.26 0.65 -4.34
N ASN A 301 16.74 1.20 -5.43
CA ASN A 301 15.82 0.55 -6.35
C ASN A 301 16.43 -0.64 -7.10
N VAL A 302 17.76 -0.73 -7.11
CA VAL A 302 18.51 -1.75 -7.83
C VAL A 302 18.95 -2.85 -6.88
N HIS A 303 19.34 -2.49 -5.66
CA HIS A 303 20.03 -3.40 -4.74
C HIS A 303 19.26 -3.74 -3.46
N SER A 304 18.19 -3.01 -3.14
CA SER A 304 17.42 -3.28 -1.92
C SER A 304 16.59 -4.55 -2.05
N SER A 305 16.64 -5.41 -1.04
CA SER A 305 15.70 -6.52 -0.89
C SER A 305 14.29 -6.00 -0.58
N LYS A 306 13.26 -6.81 -0.83
CA LYS A 306 11.87 -6.47 -0.47
C LYS A 306 11.73 -6.07 1.00
N GLN A 307 12.46 -6.74 1.88
CA GLN A 307 12.44 -6.45 3.32
C GLN A 307 13.05 -5.08 3.61
N GLN A 308 14.19 -4.75 2.99
CA GLN A 308 14.81 -3.43 3.15
C GLN A 308 13.88 -2.31 2.64
N ILE A 309 13.20 -2.54 1.51
CA ILE A 309 12.23 -1.59 0.96
C ILE A 309 11.08 -1.36 1.93
N ALA A 310 10.50 -2.45 2.46
CA ALA A 310 9.39 -2.36 3.41
C ALA A 310 9.82 -1.66 4.71
N SER A 311 10.98 -2.00 5.26
CA SER A 311 11.52 -1.34 6.46
C SER A 311 11.75 0.16 6.22
N LYS A 312 12.30 0.55 5.07
CA LYS A 312 12.50 1.96 4.72
C LYS A 312 11.18 2.72 4.57
N GLN A 313 10.16 2.08 4.01
CA GLN A 313 8.82 2.67 3.92
C GLN A 313 8.21 2.90 5.30
N LEU A 314 8.33 1.94 6.23
CA LEU A 314 7.85 2.11 7.62
C LEU A 314 8.62 3.22 8.36
N GLU A 315 9.94 3.28 8.18
CA GLU A 315 10.77 4.34 8.76
C GLU A 315 10.36 5.72 8.22
N LEU A 316 10.07 5.82 6.92
CA LEU A 316 9.57 7.04 6.29
C LEU A 316 8.18 7.40 6.85
N ASP A 317 7.24 6.47 6.87
CA ASP A 317 5.88 6.70 7.39
C ASP A 317 5.92 7.22 8.83
N LYS A 318 6.72 6.57 9.69
CA LYS A 318 6.92 6.98 11.08
C LYS A 318 7.54 8.38 11.16
N HIS A 319 8.57 8.65 10.37
CA HIS A 319 9.23 9.95 10.38
C HIS A 319 8.28 11.07 9.95
N LEU A 320 7.50 10.88 8.89
CA LEU A 320 6.55 11.88 8.41
C LEU A 320 5.45 12.17 9.43
N GLN A 321 4.97 11.13 10.11
CA GLN A 321 4.01 11.26 11.21
C GLN A 321 4.60 12.04 12.38
N GLU A 322 5.77 11.64 12.87
CA GLU A 322 6.37 12.21 14.08
C GLU A 322 6.91 13.61 13.87
N ALA A 323 7.55 13.87 12.72
CA ALA A 323 8.21 15.14 12.45
C ALA A 323 7.27 16.19 11.85
N PHE A 324 6.25 15.78 11.10
CA PHE A 324 5.43 16.70 10.28
C PHE A 324 3.92 16.52 10.47
N ASP A 325 3.46 15.61 11.32
CA ASP A 325 2.05 15.21 11.48
C ASP A 325 1.37 14.84 10.16
N VAL A 326 2.11 14.17 9.28
CA VAL A 326 1.61 13.70 7.99
C VAL A 326 1.36 12.19 8.07
N LYS A 327 0.09 11.80 8.04
CA LYS A 327 -0.34 10.39 8.13
C LYS A 327 -0.62 9.80 6.75
N LYS A 328 -0.50 8.48 6.63
CA LYS A 328 -0.99 7.77 5.45
C LYS A 328 -2.52 7.91 5.32
N PRO A 329 -3.07 7.95 4.09
CA PRO A 329 -2.32 7.99 2.83
C PRO A 329 -1.86 9.43 2.52
N TYR A 330 -0.64 9.58 1.99
CA TYR A 330 -0.05 10.89 1.66
C TYR A 330 0.59 10.92 0.25
N ILE A 331 0.74 12.11 -0.33
CA ILE A 331 1.60 12.32 -1.51
C ILE A 331 2.92 12.94 -1.07
N LEU A 332 4.01 12.38 -1.59
CA LEU A 332 5.35 12.95 -1.44
C LEU A 332 5.68 13.82 -2.65
N PHE A 333 6.13 15.04 -2.42
CA PHE A 333 6.77 15.88 -3.41
C PHE A 333 8.27 15.86 -3.16
N SER A 334 9.07 15.79 -4.21
CA SER A 334 10.52 15.82 -4.09
C SER A 334 11.17 16.52 -5.26
N ARG A 335 12.41 16.97 -5.04
CA ARG A 335 13.21 17.69 -6.02
C ARG A 335 14.48 16.91 -6.32
N HIS A 336 14.73 16.67 -7.59
CA HIS A 336 15.76 15.74 -8.06
C HIS A 336 16.81 16.46 -8.89
N ASN A 337 18.06 16.02 -8.71
CA ASN A 337 19.14 16.47 -9.57
C ASN A 337 18.87 16.05 -11.01
N TYR A 338 19.32 16.90 -11.94
CA TYR A 338 19.37 16.57 -13.34
C TYR A 338 20.06 15.22 -13.57
N MET A 339 19.48 14.39 -14.43
CA MET A 339 20.07 13.11 -14.81
C MET A 339 20.86 13.31 -16.10
N PRO A 340 22.17 13.02 -16.16
CA PRO A 340 22.99 13.25 -17.36
C PRO A 340 22.36 12.73 -18.68
N PRO A 341 21.70 11.55 -18.72
CA PRO A 341 21.02 11.08 -19.92
C PRO A 341 19.93 12.02 -20.47
N MET A 342 19.30 12.86 -19.64
CA MET A 342 18.26 13.81 -20.09
C MET A 342 18.78 14.80 -21.16
N GLY A 343 20.09 15.01 -21.24
CA GLY A 343 20.71 15.92 -22.20
C GLY A 343 21.08 15.28 -23.52
N GLN A 344 20.89 13.97 -23.65
CA GLN A 344 21.22 13.27 -24.89
C GLN A 344 20.19 13.60 -25.96
N GLN A 345 20.69 13.89 -27.17
CA GLN A 345 19.88 14.30 -28.32
C GLN A 345 18.78 13.28 -28.67
N GLU A 346 19.01 12.00 -28.39
CA GLU A 346 18.03 10.92 -28.63
C GLU A 346 16.69 11.14 -27.93
N TYR A 347 16.66 11.80 -26.77
CA TYR A 347 15.40 12.06 -26.06
C TYR A 347 14.61 13.25 -26.63
N GLN A 348 15.27 14.13 -27.40
CA GLN A 348 14.69 15.33 -28.01
C GLN A 348 14.03 16.27 -26.98
N LEU A 349 14.78 16.60 -25.93
CA LEU A 349 14.30 17.41 -24.81
C LEU A 349 15.05 18.74 -24.73
N SER A 350 14.41 19.75 -24.13
CA SER A 350 14.98 21.06 -23.84
C SER A 350 14.91 21.34 -22.34
N ILE A 351 15.48 20.43 -21.55
CA ILE A 351 15.59 20.54 -20.09
C ILE A 351 16.93 21.17 -19.75
N ASN A 352 16.92 22.20 -18.89
CA ASN A 352 18.14 22.88 -18.46
C ASN A 352 18.98 21.94 -17.56
N PRO A 353 20.23 21.58 -17.93
CA PRO A 353 21.06 20.66 -17.16
C PRO A 353 21.50 21.20 -15.79
N ASN A 354 21.44 22.52 -15.60
CA ASN A 354 21.78 23.16 -14.34
C ASN A 354 20.60 23.25 -13.37
N LYS A 355 19.41 22.79 -13.77
CA LYS A 355 18.20 22.84 -12.93
C LYS A 355 17.80 21.46 -12.45
N ARG A 356 17.32 21.42 -11.22
CA ARG A 356 16.61 20.26 -10.67
C ARG A 356 15.20 20.16 -11.25
N PHE A 357 14.61 18.98 -11.19
CA PHE A 357 13.21 18.75 -11.59
C PHE A 357 12.37 18.30 -10.39
N ASN A 358 11.06 18.55 -10.46
CA ASN A 358 10.14 18.11 -9.43
C ASN A 358 9.46 16.80 -9.84
N GLU A 359 9.18 15.99 -8.83
CA GLU A 359 8.45 14.74 -8.96
C GLU A 359 7.52 14.63 -7.75
N MET A 360 6.37 14.00 -7.94
CA MET A 360 5.56 13.54 -6.82
C MET A 360 5.33 12.04 -6.90
N VAL A 361 5.17 11.41 -5.74
CA VAL A 361 4.94 9.97 -5.57
C VAL A 361 3.53 9.77 -5.04
N ILE A 362 2.74 9.01 -5.80
CA ILE A 362 1.36 8.67 -5.47
C ILE A 362 1.29 7.18 -5.17
N TYR A 363 0.98 6.81 -3.94
CA TYR A 363 0.86 5.41 -3.50
C TYR A 363 -0.45 4.76 -3.97
N PRO A 364 -0.53 3.41 -4.08
CA PRO A 364 -1.67 2.73 -4.70
C PRO A 364 -3.03 3.11 -4.12
N GLN A 365 -3.14 3.26 -2.80
CA GLN A 365 -4.39 3.65 -2.14
C GLN A 365 -4.95 4.96 -2.72
N ILE A 366 -4.07 5.92 -3.03
CA ILE A 366 -4.45 7.21 -3.62
C ILE A 366 -4.72 7.06 -5.11
N GLN A 367 -3.93 6.23 -5.82
CA GLN A 367 -4.11 5.99 -7.24
C GLN A 367 -5.52 5.47 -7.53
N ASP A 368 -5.93 4.41 -6.83
CA ASP A 368 -7.25 3.81 -7.02
C ASP A 368 -8.39 4.73 -6.56
N ALA A 369 -8.17 5.42 -5.45
CA ALA A 369 -9.18 6.28 -4.84
C ALA A 369 -9.46 7.55 -5.65
N LEU A 370 -8.45 8.13 -6.31
CA LEU A 370 -8.57 9.52 -6.76
C LEU A 370 -7.94 9.80 -8.13
N MET A 371 -7.17 8.90 -8.73
CA MET A 371 -6.37 9.24 -9.92
C MET A 371 -6.88 8.59 -11.20
N TYR A 372 -6.66 9.25 -12.33
CA TYR A 372 -6.76 8.64 -13.64
C TYR A 372 -5.92 9.38 -14.68
N GLY A 373 -5.71 8.76 -15.84
CA GLY A 373 -4.84 9.24 -16.91
C GLY A 373 -5.58 9.63 -18.18
N HIS A 374 -5.09 10.66 -18.87
CA HIS A 374 -5.38 10.89 -20.28
C HIS A 374 -4.12 10.61 -21.09
N VAL A 375 -4.19 9.59 -21.94
CA VAL A 375 -3.08 9.05 -22.71
C VAL A 375 -2.77 9.91 -23.93
N LEU A 376 -1.47 10.16 -24.14
CA LEU A 376 -0.91 10.69 -25.37
C LEU A 376 0.16 9.73 -25.89
N THR A 377 0.26 9.57 -27.20
CA THR A 377 1.48 9.04 -27.80
C THR A 377 2.65 9.99 -27.53
N LEU A 378 3.88 9.47 -27.56
CA LEU A 378 5.06 10.31 -27.39
C LEU A 378 5.15 11.42 -28.45
N THR A 379 4.77 11.12 -29.70
CA THR A 379 4.73 12.08 -30.81
C THR A 379 3.71 13.19 -30.57
N GLU A 380 2.49 12.85 -30.13
CA GLU A 380 1.46 13.85 -29.80
C GLU A 380 1.91 14.72 -28.63
N ALA A 381 2.47 14.13 -27.58
CA ALA A 381 2.95 14.87 -26.42
C ALA A 381 4.01 15.91 -26.83
N ARG A 382 4.97 15.53 -27.69
CA ARG A 382 5.97 16.46 -28.26
C ARG A 382 5.32 17.58 -29.05
N LYS A 383 4.42 17.25 -29.98
CA LYS A 383 3.71 18.23 -30.81
C LYS A 383 2.92 19.24 -29.98
N ILE A 384 2.12 18.76 -29.02
CA ILE A 384 1.31 19.61 -28.14
C ILE A 384 2.21 20.49 -27.28
N HIS A 385 3.32 19.94 -26.76
CA HIS A 385 4.29 20.71 -25.98
C HIS A 385 4.92 21.86 -26.77
N MET A 386 5.32 21.65 -28.03
CA MET A 386 5.85 22.71 -28.89
C MET A 386 4.87 23.86 -29.11
N THR A 387 3.56 23.60 -29.06
CA THR A 387 2.51 24.64 -29.17
C THR A 387 2.19 25.33 -27.83
N GLY A 388 2.86 24.98 -26.74
CA GLY A 388 2.57 25.50 -25.40
C GLY A 388 1.31 24.94 -24.72
N LYS A 389 0.57 24.05 -25.41
CA LYS A 389 -0.68 23.44 -24.91
C LYS A 389 -0.47 22.30 -23.90
N LEU A 390 0.78 21.97 -23.59
CA LEU A 390 1.18 21.04 -22.54
C LEU A 390 1.99 21.80 -21.48
N PRO A 391 1.33 22.53 -20.57
CA PRO A 391 2.00 23.45 -19.64
C PRO A 391 2.76 22.69 -18.56
N LYS A 392 3.80 23.32 -18.01
CA LYS A 392 4.41 22.85 -16.76
C LYS A 392 3.45 23.17 -15.61
N ILE A 393 3.32 22.26 -14.65
CA ILE A 393 2.48 22.48 -13.46
C ILE A 393 3.21 23.33 -12.41
N GLN A 394 4.52 23.14 -12.25
CA GLN A 394 5.36 23.86 -11.27
C GLN A 394 4.84 23.72 -9.84
N TYR A 395 5.00 22.52 -9.27
CA TYR A 395 4.45 22.18 -7.95
C TYR A 395 4.81 23.20 -6.85
N GLU A 396 5.98 23.81 -6.96
CA GLU A 396 6.48 24.81 -6.03
C GLU A 396 5.57 26.05 -5.90
N HIS A 397 4.89 26.44 -6.97
CA HIS A 397 3.94 27.56 -6.96
C HIS A 397 2.58 27.17 -6.36
N HIS A 398 2.38 25.89 -6.06
CA HIS A 398 1.12 25.35 -5.55
C HIS A 398 1.18 24.92 -4.08
N VAL A 399 2.29 25.19 -3.37
CA VAL A 399 2.46 24.79 -1.97
C VAL A 399 1.31 25.25 -1.08
N LYS A 400 0.95 26.54 -1.17
CA LYS A 400 -0.16 27.10 -0.39
C LYS A 400 -1.50 26.56 -0.87
N ASP A 401 -1.74 26.60 -2.17
CA ASP A 401 -3.04 26.24 -2.74
C ASP A 401 -3.38 24.76 -2.54
N TRP A 402 -2.39 23.87 -2.58
CA TRP A 402 -2.59 22.43 -2.45
C TRP A 402 -2.39 21.93 -1.01
N ASN A 403 -2.19 22.84 -0.05
CA ASN A 403 -1.92 22.53 1.36
C ASN A 403 -0.74 21.55 1.51
N ILE A 404 0.39 21.83 0.85
CA ILE A 404 1.59 21.01 0.93
C ILE A 404 2.41 21.43 2.14
N VAL A 405 2.68 20.50 3.04
CA VAL A 405 3.61 20.71 4.16
C VAL A 405 5.04 20.79 3.60
N VAL A 406 5.76 21.86 3.91
CA VAL A 406 7.17 22.03 3.50
C VAL A 406 8.07 22.13 4.73
N PRO A 407 8.73 21.02 5.13
CA PRO A 407 9.69 20.99 6.22
C PRO A 407 10.81 22.03 6.09
N PRO A 408 11.33 22.59 7.20
CA PRO A 408 12.47 23.51 7.17
C PRO A 408 13.70 22.94 6.47
N ALA A 409 14.02 21.67 6.69
CA ALA A 409 15.15 20.99 6.03
C ALA A 409 15.03 21.00 4.49
N THR A 410 13.81 20.90 3.96
CA THR A 410 13.54 21.00 2.53
C THR A 410 13.83 22.40 1.99
N LYS A 411 13.45 23.46 2.74
CA LYS A 411 13.75 24.85 2.36
C LYS A 411 15.26 25.10 2.35
N GLN A 412 15.95 24.64 3.40
CA GLN A 412 17.41 24.76 3.52
C GLN A 412 18.16 24.00 2.42
N ASP A 413 17.67 22.83 1.99
CA ASP A 413 18.25 22.15 0.83
C ASP A 413 18.12 22.98 -0.46
N CYS A 414 16.96 23.60 -0.70
CA CYS A 414 16.79 24.47 -1.87
C CYS A 414 17.75 25.67 -1.82
N GLU A 415 17.87 26.33 -0.66
CA GLU A 415 18.79 27.45 -0.46
C GLU A 415 20.26 27.05 -0.69
N ARG A 416 20.70 25.92 -0.15
CA ARG A 416 22.07 25.38 -0.39
C ARG A 416 22.36 25.06 -1.85
N ARG A 417 21.32 24.85 -2.66
CA ARG A 417 21.40 24.59 -4.11
C ARG A 417 21.24 25.88 -4.94
N GLY A 418 21.20 27.04 -4.31
CA GLY A 418 21.03 28.34 -4.98
C GLY A 418 19.60 28.62 -5.45
N GLU A 419 18.63 27.85 -4.98
CA GLU A 419 17.21 27.98 -5.34
C GLU A 419 16.49 28.84 -4.30
N HIS A 420 16.89 30.11 -4.22
CA HIS A 420 16.30 31.06 -3.29
C HIS A 420 14.83 31.31 -3.64
N ASN A 421 13.99 31.45 -2.61
CA ASN A 421 12.55 31.72 -2.76
C ASN A 421 11.80 30.66 -3.58
N PHE A 422 12.30 29.42 -3.61
CA PHE A 422 11.74 28.37 -4.45
C PHE A 422 10.23 28.11 -4.23
N PHE A 423 9.75 28.25 -2.99
CA PHE A 423 8.35 28.01 -2.61
C PHE A 423 7.51 29.29 -2.47
N LYS A 424 7.97 30.43 -3.03
CA LYS A 424 7.23 31.70 -2.95
C LYS A 424 6.15 31.82 -4.01
#